data_AF-A0A511XQZ6-F1
#
_entry.id   AF-A0A511XQZ6-F1
#
_cell.length_a   1.000
_cell.length_b   1.000
_cell.length_c   1.000
_cell.angle_alpha   90.00
_cell.angle_beta   90.00
_cell.angle_gamma   90.00
#
_symmetry.space_group_name_H-M   'P 1'
#
loop_
_entity.id
_entity.type
_entity.pdbx_description
1 polymer ?
#
loop_
_entity_poly.entity_id
_entity_poly.type
_entity_poly.pdbx_seq_one_letter_code
_entity_poly.pdbx_strand_id
1 'polypeptide(L)'
;MVLSAREKEALRLLLVGHDAKSIANTLGLSVHTINDRLRDARRKLGVSSSREAARRLAEMDGGTPNFVGPKEIGGVEAASSVDRAKEPELPRSSGHRLAWLTGGMLIMSLIIAAAALLTISGQDDARVSAQNISTSIARPAETKASADARKWVELLDEGQWDASWQAAGTLFKAKITSAQWATTIQSVRQPLGRPSSRTFQSVMQTKTLPGTPAGDYQIIQFQTRFANKPNAVETVVLSREQPYWRVSGYFIR
;
A
#
# COMPACT_ATOMS: atom_id res chain seq x y z
N MET A 1 23.56 -17.11 -22.01
CA MET A 1 22.68 -17.97 -21.18
C MET A 1 21.32 -18.05 -21.84
N VAL A 2 20.79 -19.26 -22.09
CA VAL A 2 19.50 -19.43 -22.76
C VAL A 2 18.35 -19.33 -21.74
N LEU A 3 17.29 -18.59 -22.07
CA LEU A 3 16.07 -18.48 -21.27
C LEU A 3 15.29 -19.80 -21.30
N SER A 4 14.74 -20.21 -20.17
CA SER A 4 13.88 -21.41 -20.11
C SER A 4 12.51 -21.14 -20.73
N ALA A 5 11.80 -22.18 -21.21
CA ALA A 5 10.46 -22.03 -21.78
C ALA A 5 9.47 -21.35 -20.82
N ARG A 6 9.56 -21.70 -19.53
CA ARG A 6 8.74 -21.13 -18.44
C ARG A 6 9.03 -19.64 -18.17
N GLU A 7 10.29 -19.22 -18.34
CA GLU A 7 10.69 -17.81 -18.22
C GLU A 7 10.19 -17.01 -19.43
N LYS A 8 10.31 -17.57 -20.64
CA LYS A 8 9.82 -16.93 -21.87
C LYS A 8 8.30 -16.73 -21.83
N GLU A 9 7.56 -17.71 -21.36
CA GLU A 9 6.10 -17.64 -21.21
C GLU A 9 5.67 -16.48 -20.28
N ALA A 10 6.33 -16.33 -19.12
CA ALA A 10 6.05 -15.24 -18.19
C ALA A 10 6.38 -13.85 -18.80
N LEU A 11 7.47 -13.74 -19.56
CA LEU A 11 7.85 -12.50 -20.24
C LEU A 11 6.90 -12.13 -21.39
N ARG A 12 6.35 -13.12 -22.11
CA ARG A 12 5.36 -12.87 -23.18
C ARG A 12 4.06 -12.31 -22.62
N LEU A 13 3.56 -12.85 -21.51
CA LEU A 13 2.36 -12.30 -20.88
C LEU A 13 2.58 -10.88 -20.34
N LEU A 14 3.79 -10.56 -19.86
CA LEU A 14 4.16 -9.19 -19.49
C LEU A 14 4.13 -8.22 -20.68
N LEU A 15 4.54 -8.64 -21.88
CA LEU A 15 4.46 -7.82 -23.10
C LEU A 15 3.02 -7.50 -23.48
N VAL A 16 2.12 -8.48 -23.32
CA VAL A 16 0.68 -8.34 -23.60
C VAL A 16 -0.02 -7.41 -22.60
N GLY A 17 0.66 -7.04 -21.50
CA GLY A 17 0.17 -6.09 -20.51
C GLY A 17 -0.34 -6.74 -19.22
N HIS A 18 -0.20 -8.06 -19.06
CA HIS A 18 -0.49 -8.70 -17.78
C HIS A 18 0.50 -8.22 -16.71
N ASP A 19 0.05 -8.19 -15.46
CA ASP A 19 0.93 -8.07 -14.31
C ASP A 19 1.27 -9.46 -13.73
N ALA A 20 2.21 -9.51 -12.77
CA ALA A 20 2.64 -10.78 -12.18
C ALA A 20 1.49 -11.55 -11.49
N LYS A 21 0.46 -10.86 -10.98
CA LYS A 21 -0.68 -11.47 -10.31
C LYS A 21 -1.64 -12.10 -11.32
N SER A 22 -1.93 -11.39 -12.40
CA SER A 22 -2.73 -11.86 -13.52
C SER A 22 -2.07 -13.06 -14.19
N ILE A 23 -0.76 -13.01 -14.43
CA ILE A 23 0.03 -14.14 -14.98
C ILE A 23 -0.08 -15.38 -14.09
N ALA A 24 0.05 -15.20 -12.77
CA ALA A 24 -0.05 -16.28 -11.81
C ALA A 24 -1.42 -16.96 -11.87
N ASN A 25 -2.51 -16.18 -11.97
CA ASN A 25 -3.85 -16.69 -12.12
C ASN A 25 -4.05 -17.42 -13.47
N THR A 26 -3.53 -16.86 -14.57
CA THR A 26 -3.62 -17.46 -15.91
C THR A 26 -2.88 -18.80 -16.00
N LEU A 27 -1.71 -18.90 -15.36
CA LEU A 27 -0.88 -20.10 -15.40
C LEU A 27 -1.20 -21.11 -14.28
N GLY A 28 -2.12 -20.80 -13.38
CA GLY A 28 -2.44 -21.64 -12.21
C GLY A 28 -1.24 -21.81 -11.26
N LEU A 29 -0.37 -20.80 -11.17
CA LEU A 29 0.86 -20.82 -10.37
C LEU A 29 0.81 -19.79 -9.25
N SER A 30 1.71 -19.92 -8.27
CA SER A 30 1.87 -18.88 -7.26
C SER A 30 2.54 -17.63 -7.85
N VAL A 31 2.16 -16.45 -7.35
CA VAL A 31 2.79 -15.16 -7.72
C VAL A 31 4.30 -15.19 -7.44
N HIS A 32 4.73 -15.88 -6.38
CA HIS A 32 6.14 -16.03 -6.04
C HIS A 32 6.90 -16.80 -7.14
N THR A 33 6.34 -17.91 -7.64
CA THR A 33 6.91 -18.67 -8.75
C THR A 33 7.04 -17.84 -10.03
N ILE A 34 6.07 -16.95 -10.31
CA ILE A 34 6.17 -16.02 -11.45
C ILE A 34 7.28 -14.99 -11.20
N ASN A 35 7.37 -14.42 -10.00
CA ASN A 35 8.42 -13.47 -9.66
C ASN A 35 9.82 -14.08 -9.74
N ASP A 36 10.00 -15.34 -9.32
CA ASP A 36 11.26 -16.07 -9.45
C ASP A 36 11.64 -16.24 -10.92
N ARG A 37 10.69 -16.68 -11.76
CA ARG A 37 10.89 -16.78 -13.21
C ARG A 37 11.28 -15.44 -13.82
N LEU A 38 10.61 -14.35 -13.44
CA LEU A 38 10.94 -13.01 -13.93
C LEU A 38 12.30 -12.51 -13.40
N ARG A 39 12.69 -12.86 -12.17
CA ARG A 39 14.02 -12.55 -11.64
C ARG A 39 15.09 -13.31 -12.41
N ASP A 40 14.93 -14.61 -12.57
CA ASP A 40 15.89 -15.45 -13.28
C ASP A 40 16.06 -14.99 -14.73
N ALA A 41 14.97 -14.64 -15.40
CA ALA A 41 15.00 -14.05 -16.73
C ALA A 41 15.80 -12.74 -16.77
N ARG A 42 15.55 -11.81 -15.82
CA ARG A 42 16.33 -10.56 -15.69
C ARG A 42 17.82 -10.82 -15.44
N ARG A 43 18.15 -11.80 -14.58
CA ARG A 43 19.54 -12.17 -14.26
C ARG A 43 20.26 -12.70 -15.51
N LYS A 44 19.59 -13.53 -16.31
CA LYS A 44 20.13 -14.09 -17.55
C LYS A 44 20.28 -13.07 -18.67
N LEU A 45 19.36 -12.09 -18.74
CA LEU A 45 19.38 -11.03 -19.76
C LEU A 45 20.22 -9.80 -19.36
N GLY A 46 20.70 -9.74 -18.10
CA GLY A 46 21.50 -8.61 -17.61
C GLY A 46 20.73 -7.30 -17.48
N VAL A 47 19.42 -7.36 -17.22
CA VAL A 47 18.54 -6.18 -17.14
C VAL A 47 17.97 -5.97 -15.75
N SER A 48 17.65 -4.71 -15.43
CA SER A 48 17.12 -4.34 -14.12
C SER A 48 15.59 -4.54 -14.03
N SER A 49 14.88 -4.45 -15.16
CA SER A 49 13.42 -4.45 -15.22
C SER A 49 12.83 -5.63 -15.99
N SER A 50 11.73 -6.19 -15.49
CA SER A 50 11.02 -7.31 -16.16
C SER A 50 10.35 -6.86 -17.46
N ARG A 51 9.97 -5.58 -17.56
CA ARG A 51 9.45 -4.98 -18.80
C ARG A 51 10.55 -4.79 -19.86
N GLU A 52 11.77 -4.50 -19.42
CA GLU A 52 12.94 -4.45 -20.30
C GLU A 52 13.33 -5.87 -20.76
N ALA A 53 13.31 -6.84 -19.85
CA ALA A 53 13.52 -8.26 -20.18
C ALA A 53 12.51 -8.77 -21.22
N ALA A 54 11.24 -8.37 -21.06
CA ALA A 54 10.17 -8.64 -22.00
C ALA A 54 10.45 -8.04 -23.39
N ARG A 55 10.85 -6.76 -23.46
CA ARG A 55 11.24 -6.13 -24.74
C ARG A 55 12.40 -6.83 -25.43
N ARG A 56 13.46 -7.15 -24.69
CA ARG A 56 14.60 -7.91 -25.23
C ARG A 56 14.21 -9.30 -25.71
N LEU A 57 13.26 -9.96 -25.03
CA LEU A 57 12.72 -11.24 -25.52
C LEU A 57 11.96 -11.05 -26.83
N ALA A 58 11.17 -9.99 -27.00
CA ALA A 58 10.47 -9.71 -28.26
C ALA A 58 11.45 -9.46 -29.42
N GLU A 59 12.54 -8.74 -29.15
CA GLU A 59 13.64 -8.51 -30.10
C GLU A 59 14.33 -9.82 -30.48
N MET A 60 14.54 -10.73 -29.53
CA MET A 60 15.16 -12.05 -29.76
C MET A 60 14.22 -13.04 -30.47
N ASP A 61 12.92 -13.00 -30.20
CA ASP A 61 11.91 -13.89 -30.78
C ASP A 61 11.33 -13.34 -32.12
N GLY A 62 11.75 -12.15 -32.56
CA GLY A 62 11.43 -11.59 -33.88
C GLY A 62 9.98 -11.10 -34.09
N GLY A 63 9.25 -10.74 -33.03
CA GLY A 63 7.81 -10.44 -33.09
C GLY A 63 7.41 -9.00 -32.72
N THR A 64 6.88 -8.27 -33.69
CA THR A 64 6.30 -6.91 -33.59
C THR A 64 5.15 -6.80 -32.56
N PRO A 65 5.19 -5.86 -31.61
CA PRO A 65 4.01 -5.52 -30.81
C PRO A 65 3.08 -4.56 -31.58
N ASN A 66 1.82 -4.95 -31.76
CA ASN A 66 0.75 -4.05 -32.23
C ASN A 66 0.59 -2.88 -31.26
N PHE A 67 0.97 -1.68 -31.70
CA PHE A 67 0.77 -0.43 -30.99
C PHE A 67 -0.61 0.12 -31.35
N VAL A 68 -1.60 0.01 -30.46
CA VAL A 68 -2.86 0.75 -30.59
C VAL A 68 -2.73 2.04 -29.80
N GLY A 69 -2.11 3.04 -30.42
CA GLY A 69 -2.18 4.44 -29.97
C GLY A 69 -3.47 5.09 -30.49
N PRO A 70 -4.12 5.99 -29.72
CA PRO A 70 -5.22 6.80 -30.24
C PRO A 70 -4.78 7.63 -31.45
N LYS A 71 -5.56 7.54 -32.52
CA LYS A 71 -5.38 8.20 -33.82
C LYS A 71 -5.48 9.73 -33.66
N GLU A 72 -4.37 10.43 -33.85
CA GLU A 72 -4.37 11.88 -34.01
C GLU A 72 -5.08 12.26 -35.31
N ILE A 73 -6.05 13.17 -35.19
CA ILE A 73 -6.76 13.81 -36.28
C ILE A 73 -6.13 15.18 -36.49
N GLY A 74 -5.68 15.44 -37.72
CA GLY A 74 -5.55 16.81 -38.26
C GLY A 74 -4.15 17.42 -38.23
N GLY A 75 -3.33 17.10 -39.24
CA GLY A 75 -2.22 17.94 -39.64
C GLY A 75 -2.64 18.83 -40.81
N VAL A 76 -2.59 20.14 -40.63
CA VAL A 76 -2.42 21.12 -41.72
C VAL A 76 -1.29 22.06 -41.33
N GLU A 77 -0.26 22.06 -42.17
CA GLU A 77 0.81 23.06 -42.16
C GLU A 77 0.27 24.42 -42.63
N ALA A 78 0.66 25.50 -41.96
CA ALA A 78 1.14 26.74 -42.60
C ALA A 78 1.50 27.83 -41.57
N ALA A 79 2.79 28.16 -41.53
CA ALA A 79 3.43 29.48 -41.49
C ALA A 79 2.92 30.65 -40.60
N SER A 80 3.93 31.31 -40.00
CA SER A 80 4.19 32.77 -39.90
C SER A 80 4.14 33.45 -38.50
N SER A 81 5.35 33.79 -38.05
CA SER A 81 5.88 35.08 -37.53
C SER A 81 4.96 36.16 -36.92
N VAL A 82 5.30 36.65 -35.71
CA VAL A 82 5.72 38.05 -35.36
C VAL A 82 5.47 38.41 -33.87
N ASP A 83 6.43 39.20 -33.38
CA ASP A 83 6.71 39.89 -32.11
C ASP A 83 5.60 40.69 -31.38
N ARG A 84 5.76 40.84 -30.05
CA ARG A 84 5.51 42.01 -29.17
C ARG A 84 4.47 41.93 -28.01
N ALA A 85 5.02 42.10 -26.79
CA ALA A 85 4.58 42.82 -25.57
C ALA A 85 3.40 42.37 -24.64
N LYS A 86 3.81 42.07 -23.38
CA LYS A 86 3.42 42.63 -22.05
C LYS A 86 2.02 42.35 -21.41
N GLU A 87 2.06 41.43 -20.42
CA GLU A 87 1.34 41.32 -19.10
C GLU A 87 -0.20 41.37 -19.01
N PRO A 88 -0.82 40.95 -17.87
CA PRO A 88 -0.65 39.77 -16.98
C PRO A 88 -1.93 38.89 -16.98
N GLU A 89 -2.01 37.76 -16.23
CA GLU A 89 -3.24 37.15 -15.62
C GLU A 89 -3.02 35.66 -15.22
N LEU A 90 -2.98 35.42 -13.89
CA LEU A 90 -3.51 34.31 -13.06
C LEU A 90 -3.28 32.79 -13.40
N PRO A 91 -3.23 31.91 -12.37
CA PRO A 91 -2.50 30.66 -12.42
C PRO A 91 -3.30 29.54 -13.09
N ARG A 92 -2.76 28.98 -14.17
CA ARG A 92 -3.24 27.71 -14.73
C ARG A 92 -2.81 26.56 -13.81
N SER A 93 -3.81 26.02 -13.11
CA SER A 93 -3.73 24.78 -12.34
C SER A 93 -3.19 23.64 -13.22
N SER A 94 -1.88 23.40 -13.14
CA SER A 94 -1.26 22.23 -13.72
C SER A 94 -1.31 21.12 -12.69
N GLY A 95 -2.27 20.21 -12.89
CA GLY A 95 -2.34 18.93 -12.19
C GLY A 95 -1.10 18.10 -12.51
N HIS A 96 -0.03 18.34 -11.77
CA HIS A 96 1.13 17.46 -11.73
C HIS A 96 0.89 16.36 -10.72
N ARG A 97 0.24 15.30 -11.23
CA ARG A 97 0.73 13.92 -11.20
C ARG A 97 1.60 13.63 -9.97
N LEU A 98 0.91 13.16 -8.93
CA LEU A 98 1.33 12.13 -7.97
C LEU A 98 2.80 11.67 -8.14
N ALA A 99 3.74 12.52 -7.73
CA ALA A 99 5.12 12.15 -7.48
C ALA A 99 5.18 11.43 -6.12
N TRP A 100 4.49 10.29 -6.03
CA TRP A 100 4.58 9.37 -4.89
C TRP A 100 5.66 8.32 -5.18
N LEU A 101 6.89 8.79 -5.40
CA LEU A 101 8.05 7.95 -5.64
C LEU A 101 9.21 8.38 -4.75
N THR A 102 9.08 8.11 -3.45
CA THR A 102 10.24 7.78 -2.59
C THR A 102 9.77 6.97 -1.38
N GLY A 103 10.10 5.67 -1.35
CA GLY A 103 10.36 4.95 -0.10
C GLY A 103 9.22 4.21 0.61
N GLY A 104 7.94 4.49 0.34
CA GLY A 104 6.83 3.94 1.17
C GLY A 104 5.98 2.82 0.55
N MET A 105 5.96 2.67 -0.78
CA MET A 105 4.88 1.94 -1.46
C MET A 105 5.05 0.41 -1.49
N LEU A 106 6.21 -0.14 -1.11
CA LEU A 106 6.40 -1.61 -1.09
C LEU A 106 6.11 -2.26 0.27
N ILE A 107 5.92 -1.49 1.34
CA ILE A 107 5.55 -2.03 2.67
C ILE A 107 4.04 -1.88 2.93
N MET A 108 3.40 -0.89 2.28
CA MET A 108 1.96 -0.59 2.40
C MET A 108 1.03 -1.69 1.88
N SER A 109 1.49 -2.61 1.03
CA SER A 109 0.64 -3.60 0.34
C SER A 109 0.70 -5.02 0.90
N LEU A 110 1.60 -5.33 1.86
CA LEU A 110 1.87 -6.71 2.29
C LEU A 110 1.35 -7.10 3.68
N ILE A 111 0.88 -6.16 4.51
CA ILE A 111 0.19 -6.49 5.79
C ILE A 111 -1.34 -6.61 5.58
N ILE A 112 -1.85 -6.25 4.39
CA ILE A 112 -3.28 -6.29 4.04
C ILE A 112 -3.84 -7.73 3.95
N ALA A 113 -3.00 -8.76 3.88
CA ALA A 113 -3.46 -10.14 3.69
C ALA A 113 -4.01 -10.85 4.94
N ALA A 114 -3.95 -10.27 6.15
CA ALA A 114 -4.43 -10.94 7.37
C ALA A 114 -5.77 -10.42 7.93
N ALA A 115 -6.42 -9.44 7.28
CA ALA A 115 -7.65 -8.82 7.80
C ALA A 115 -8.84 -8.84 6.81
N ALA A 116 -8.86 -9.79 5.88
CA ALA A 116 -9.88 -9.91 4.84
C ALA A 116 -10.68 -11.22 4.94
N LEU A 117 -11.27 -11.47 6.11
CA LEU A 117 -12.48 -12.29 6.32
C LEU A 117 -13.03 -11.71 7.64
N LEU A 118 -14.11 -10.94 7.65
CA LEU A 118 -15.47 -11.41 7.50
C LEU A 118 -16.36 -10.21 7.11
N THR A 119 -16.91 -10.23 5.91
CA THR A 119 -18.10 -9.45 5.55
C THR A 119 -19.21 -10.44 5.25
N ILE A 120 -20.15 -10.60 6.18
CA ILE A 120 -21.51 -11.03 5.84
C ILE A 120 -22.44 -9.98 6.41
N SER A 121 -22.98 -9.17 5.51
CA SER A 121 -24.20 -8.39 5.70
C SER A 121 -25.38 -9.25 5.24
N GLY A 122 -26.52 -9.14 5.89
CA GLY A 122 -27.80 -9.62 5.35
C GLY A 122 -28.77 -10.07 6.42
N GLN A 123 -29.75 -9.22 6.71
CA GLN A 123 -30.97 -9.54 7.47
C GLN A 123 -31.74 -10.69 6.80
N ASP A 124 -32.28 -11.59 7.63
CA ASP A 124 -33.55 -12.25 7.35
C ASP A 124 -34.39 -12.22 8.63
N ASP A 125 -35.56 -11.58 8.54
CA ASP A 125 -36.60 -11.59 9.55
C ASP A 125 -37.29 -12.96 9.57
N ALA A 126 -37.13 -13.72 10.65
CA ALA A 126 -38.09 -14.78 11.00
C ALA A 126 -38.17 -14.96 12.51
N ARG A 127 -39.38 -14.72 13.03
CA ARG A 127 -39.79 -14.87 14.42
C ARG A 127 -39.40 -16.25 14.98
N VAL A 128 -38.54 -16.26 16.00
CA VAL A 128 -38.62 -17.25 17.08
C VAL A 128 -38.31 -16.53 18.40
N SER A 129 -39.34 -16.42 19.23
CA SER A 129 -39.23 -16.07 20.64
C SER A 129 -38.70 -17.29 21.39
N ALA A 130 -37.55 -17.16 22.06
CA ALA A 130 -37.36 -17.57 23.46
C ALA A 130 -35.87 -17.73 23.79
N GLN A 131 -35.55 -17.20 24.98
CA GLN A 131 -34.39 -17.46 25.81
C GLN A 131 -33.19 -16.52 25.63
N ASN A 132 -33.11 -15.61 26.61
CA ASN A 132 -31.98 -14.82 27.03
C ASN A 132 -30.70 -15.68 27.12
N ILE A 133 -29.98 -15.81 26.01
CA ILE A 133 -28.55 -16.00 26.08
C ILE A 133 -27.96 -14.60 26.00
N SER A 134 -27.80 -13.97 27.17
CA SER A 134 -26.83 -12.89 27.32
C SER A 134 -25.43 -13.49 27.17
N THR A 135 -25.10 -13.97 25.97
CA THR A 135 -23.71 -14.06 25.55
C THR A 135 -23.29 -12.61 25.42
N SER A 136 -22.75 -12.06 26.50
CA SER A 136 -21.84 -10.93 26.42
C SER A 136 -20.82 -11.32 25.36
N ILE A 137 -20.98 -10.79 24.14
CA ILE A 137 -19.92 -10.83 23.14
C ILE A 137 -18.81 -10.02 23.82
N ALA A 138 -17.88 -10.74 24.46
CA ALA A 138 -16.79 -10.13 25.19
C ALA A 138 -16.07 -9.22 24.21
N ARG A 139 -16.25 -7.91 24.37
CA ARG A 139 -15.52 -6.91 23.59
C ARG A 139 -14.04 -7.23 23.81
N PRO A 140 -13.23 -7.38 22.75
CA PRO A 140 -11.83 -7.74 22.91
C PRO A 140 -11.22 -6.77 23.92
N ALA A 141 -10.60 -7.33 24.96
CA ALA A 141 -10.15 -6.54 26.10
C ALA A 141 -8.93 -5.71 25.69
N GLU A 142 -8.92 -4.45 26.11
CA GLU A 142 -7.73 -3.62 25.95
C GLU A 142 -6.58 -4.19 26.78
N THR A 143 -5.40 -4.22 26.18
CA THR A 143 -4.14 -4.60 26.83
C THR A 143 -3.31 -3.35 27.08
N LYS A 144 -2.24 -3.47 27.87
CA LYS A 144 -1.26 -2.37 28.01
C LYS A 144 -0.75 -1.90 26.64
N ALA A 145 -0.51 -2.83 25.72
CA ALA A 145 -0.01 -2.51 24.38
C ALA A 145 -1.04 -1.73 23.55
N SER A 146 -2.33 -2.01 23.66
CA SER A 146 -3.36 -1.20 22.97
C SER A 146 -3.52 0.18 23.59
N ALA A 147 -3.34 0.31 24.91
CA ALA A 147 -3.28 1.61 25.56
C ALA A 147 -2.05 2.42 25.11
N ASP A 148 -0.86 1.80 25.05
CA ASP A 148 0.36 2.44 24.55
C ASP A 148 0.21 2.84 23.07
N ALA A 149 -0.39 1.99 22.25
CA ALA A 149 -0.69 2.30 20.86
C ALA A 149 -1.66 3.47 20.71
N ARG A 150 -2.72 3.53 21.53
CA ARG A 150 -3.65 4.65 21.53
C ARG A 150 -2.94 5.96 21.84
N LYS A 151 -2.13 6.00 22.91
CA LYS A 151 -1.33 7.18 23.28
C LYS A 151 -0.41 7.64 22.15
N TRP A 152 0.20 6.69 21.45
CA TRP A 152 1.04 7.02 20.30
C TRP A 152 0.25 7.64 19.15
N VAL A 153 -0.98 7.15 18.87
CA VAL A 153 -1.83 7.73 17.84
C VAL A 153 -2.40 9.10 18.27
N GLU A 154 -2.62 9.34 19.57
CA GLU A 154 -3.02 10.66 20.08
C GLU A 154 -1.97 11.74 19.77
N LEU A 155 -0.67 11.42 19.81
CA LEU A 155 0.39 12.33 19.35
C LEU A 155 0.17 12.76 17.89
N LEU A 156 -0.34 11.86 17.04
CA LEU A 156 -0.68 12.18 15.65
C LEU A 156 -1.95 13.01 15.52
N ASP A 157 -2.88 12.89 16.46
CA ASP A 157 -4.10 13.70 16.46
C ASP A 157 -3.78 15.15 16.87
N GLU A 158 -2.81 15.33 17.76
CA GLU A 158 -2.29 16.63 18.21
C GLU A 158 -1.33 17.29 17.20
N GLY A 159 -1.00 16.60 16.10
CA GLY A 159 -0.06 17.11 15.10
C GLY A 159 1.41 17.03 15.52
N GLN A 160 1.73 16.29 16.60
CA GLN A 160 3.07 16.11 17.10
C GLN A 160 3.82 15.02 16.33
N TRP A 161 4.11 15.29 15.05
CA TRP A 161 4.71 14.31 14.14
C TRP A 161 6.08 13.83 14.62
N ASP A 162 6.96 14.75 15.01
CA ASP A 162 8.29 14.40 15.51
C ASP A 162 8.22 13.61 16.83
N ALA A 163 7.31 13.98 17.73
CA ALA A 163 7.12 13.24 19.00
C ALA A 163 6.67 11.80 18.75
N SER A 164 5.74 11.59 17.80
CA SER A 164 5.32 10.24 17.41
C SER A 164 6.46 9.43 16.79
N TRP A 165 7.33 10.05 15.97
CA TRP A 165 8.51 9.39 15.43
C TRP A 165 9.51 9.03 16.55
N GLN A 166 9.74 9.94 17.50
CA GLN A 166 10.64 9.70 18.62
C GLN A 166 10.14 8.58 19.55
N ALA A 167 8.83 8.51 19.78
CA ALA A 167 8.21 7.46 20.58
C ALA A 167 8.21 6.09 19.89
N ALA A 168 8.34 6.05 18.56
CA ALA A 168 8.40 4.82 17.78
C ALA A 168 9.69 4.01 18.04
N GLY A 169 9.65 2.75 17.63
CA GLY A 169 10.72 1.78 17.79
C GLY A 169 11.81 1.89 16.74
N THR A 170 12.89 1.14 16.98
CA THR A 170 14.08 1.08 16.11
C THR A 170 13.71 0.63 14.71
N LEU A 171 12.80 -0.35 14.58
CA LEU A 171 12.33 -0.84 13.27
C LEU A 171 11.58 0.23 12.45
N PHE A 172 10.91 1.18 13.12
CA PHE A 172 10.24 2.28 12.44
C PHE A 172 11.26 3.33 11.98
N LYS A 173 12.15 3.75 12.90
CA LYS A 173 13.19 4.75 12.64
C LYS A 173 14.19 4.30 11.57
N ALA A 174 14.44 2.99 11.45
CA ALA A 174 15.28 2.42 10.40
C ALA A 174 14.66 2.52 9.00
N LYS A 175 13.33 2.65 8.90
CA LYS A 175 12.61 2.68 7.62
C LYS A 175 12.33 4.10 7.13
N ILE A 176 12.18 5.06 8.04
CA ILE A 176 11.79 6.42 7.70
C ILE A 176 12.42 7.43 8.66
N THR A 177 12.94 8.53 8.12
CA THR A 177 13.46 9.64 8.92
C THR A 177 12.32 10.48 9.51
N SER A 178 12.58 11.26 10.58
CA SER A 178 11.55 12.12 11.20
C SER A 178 10.92 13.10 10.20
N ALA A 179 11.74 13.74 9.35
CA ALA A 179 11.28 14.69 8.35
C ALA A 179 10.41 14.02 7.26
N GLN A 180 10.81 12.84 6.77
CA GLN A 180 10.01 12.06 5.83
C GLN A 180 8.71 11.58 6.45
N TRP A 181 8.74 11.18 7.72
CA TRP A 181 7.56 10.77 8.46
C TRP A 181 6.57 11.92 8.59
N ALA A 182 7.01 13.09 9.06
CA ALA A 182 6.17 14.28 9.19
C ALA A 182 5.49 14.64 7.87
N THR A 183 6.26 14.69 6.78
CA THR A 183 5.73 14.96 5.43
C THR A 183 4.69 13.91 5.00
N THR A 184 5.01 12.64 5.20
CA THR A 184 4.14 11.51 4.81
C THR A 184 2.85 11.52 5.60
N ILE A 185 2.93 11.57 6.94
CA ILE A 185 1.75 11.46 7.80
C ILE A 185 0.86 12.69 7.68
N GLN A 186 1.43 13.87 7.46
CA GLN A 186 0.67 15.07 7.18
C GLN A 186 -0.16 14.93 5.90
N SER A 187 0.43 14.41 4.82
CA SER A 187 -0.30 14.20 3.55
C SER A 187 -1.44 13.19 3.67
N VAL A 188 -1.34 12.22 4.59
CA VAL A 188 -2.38 11.22 4.85
C VAL A 188 -3.45 11.76 5.79
N ARG A 189 -3.09 12.49 6.85
CA ARG A 189 -4.04 12.91 7.89
C ARG A 189 -4.77 14.21 7.59
N GLN A 190 -4.15 15.16 6.89
CA GLN A 190 -4.79 16.43 6.54
C GLN A 190 -6.11 16.24 5.77
N PRO A 191 -6.21 15.36 4.74
CA PRO A 191 -7.46 15.14 4.02
C PRO A 191 -8.55 14.47 4.86
N LEU A 192 -8.19 13.69 5.89
CA LEU A 192 -9.16 13.00 6.75
C LEU A 192 -9.87 13.96 7.70
N GLY A 193 -9.21 15.06 8.08
CA GLY A 193 -9.71 16.00 9.10
C GLY A 193 -9.57 15.44 10.52
N ARG A 194 -10.09 16.18 11.50
CA ARG A 194 -9.96 15.82 12.92
C ARG A 194 -10.73 14.52 13.25
N PRO A 195 -10.17 13.62 14.09
CA PRO A 195 -10.90 12.46 14.59
C PRO A 195 -11.94 12.89 15.65
N SER A 196 -13.13 12.32 15.59
CA SER A 196 -14.19 12.52 16.59
C SER A 196 -14.32 11.36 17.57
N SER A 197 -13.97 10.14 17.16
CA SER A 197 -13.95 8.97 18.03
C SER A 197 -12.99 7.90 17.54
N ARG A 198 -12.37 7.17 18.46
CA ARG A 198 -11.50 6.01 18.20
C ARG A 198 -11.90 4.85 19.11
N THR A 199 -12.28 3.71 18.51
CA THR A 199 -12.72 2.51 19.24
C THR A 199 -11.77 1.36 18.96
N PHE A 200 -11.29 0.69 20.02
CA PHE A 200 -10.48 -0.52 19.88
C PHE A 200 -11.27 -1.65 19.21
N GLN A 201 -10.68 -2.29 18.20
CA GLN A 201 -11.28 -3.41 17.48
C GLN A 201 -10.62 -4.73 17.80
N SER A 202 -9.30 -4.83 17.72
CA SER A 202 -8.60 -6.11 17.86
C SER A 202 -7.13 -5.94 18.21
N VAL A 203 -6.56 -7.01 18.79
CA VAL A 203 -5.13 -7.21 18.93
C VAL A 203 -4.77 -8.60 18.42
N MET A 204 -3.81 -8.70 17.51
CA MET A 204 -3.29 -9.95 16.99
C MET A 204 -1.80 -10.06 17.31
N GLN A 205 -1.40 -11.17 17.94
CA GLN A 205 0.01 -11.49 18.15
C GLN A 205 0.54 -12.31 16.99
N THR A 206 1.74 -11.99 16.51
CA THR A 206 2.44 -12.79 15.49
C THR A 206 3.94 -12.76 15.74
N LYS A 207 4.63 -13.83 15.31
CA LYS A 207 6.10 -13.91 15.35
C LYS A 207 6.77 -13.50 14.05
N THR A 208 5.97 -13.30 13.01
CA THR A 208 6.43 -13.03 11.65
C THR A 208 5.55 -11.99 10.98
N LEU A 209 6.19 -11.10 10.23
CA LEU A 209 5.55 -10.13 9.37
C LEU A 209 6.32 -10.06 8.05
N PRO A 210 5.64 -9.92 6.90
CA PRO A 210 6.33 -9.82 5.61
C PRO A 210 7.32 -8.65 5.57
N GLY A 211 8.55 -8.92 5.15
CA GLY A 211 9.58 -7.88 4.98
C GLY A 211 10.17 -7.33 6.29
N THR A 212 9.96 -8.00 7.44
CA THR A 212 10.62 -7.67 8.71
C THR A 212 11.28 -8.90 9.33
N PRO A 213 12.29 -8.72 10.20
CA PRO A 213 12.88 -9.83 10.96
C PRO A 213 11.84 -10.61 11.78
N ALA A 214 12.12 -11.89 12.07
CA ALA A 214 11.32 -12.63 13.04
C ALA A 214 11.45 -12.00 14.44
N GLY A 215 10.37 -11.98 15.20
CA GLY A 215 10.30 -11.36 16.52
C GLY A 215 8.87 -11.28 17.01
N ASP A 216 8.65 -10.91 18.27
CA ASP A 216 7.28 -10.78 18.78
C ASP A 216 6.66 -9.46 18.31
N TYR A 217 5.50 -9.56 17.66
CA TYR A 217 4.72 -8.44 17.16
C TYR A 217 3.30 -8.45 17.69
N GLN A 218 2.74 -7.26 17.84
CA GLN A 218 1.32 -7.03 18.09
C GLN A 218 0.76 -6.10 17.03
N ILE A 219 -0.31 -6.52 16.37
CA ILE A 219 -1.06 -5.72 15.41
C ILE A 219 -2.35 -5.29 16.07
N ILE A 220 -2.53 -3.98 16.21
CA ILE A 220 -3.65 -3.37 16.93
C ILE A 220 -4.48 -2.58 15.93
N GLN A 221 -5.79 -2.82 15.92
CA GLN A 221 -6.72 -2.12 15.05
C GLN A 221 -7.67 -1.24 15.86
N PHE A 222 -7.87 -0.02 15.35
CA PHE A 222 -8.89 0.90 15.84
C PHE A 222 -9.85 1.27 14.71
N GLN A 223 -11.14 1.32 15.02
CA GLN A 223 -12.12 2.01 14.19
C GLN A 223 -12.10 3.48 14.56
N THR A 224 -11.85 4.34 13.59
CA THR A 224 -11.76 5.77 13.80
C THR A 224 -12.72 6.50 12.88
N ARG A 225 -13.44 7.46 13.45
CA ARG A 225 -14.32 8.36 12.71
C ARG A 225 -13.57 9.68 12.54
N PHE A 226 -13.06 9.92 11.34
CA PHE A 226 -12.52 11.22 10.96
C PHE A 226 -13.62 12.07 10.33
N ALA A 227 -13.46 13.40 10.39
CA ALA A 227 -14.42 14.36 9.81
C ALA A 227 -14.78 14.04 8.35
N ASN A 228 -13.79 13.71 7.52
CA ASN A 228 -13.96 13.41 6.09
C ASN A 228 -13.89 11.91 5.78
N LYS A 229 -13.74 11.04 6.80
CA LYS A 229 -13.70 9.58 6.65
C LYS A 229 -14.26 8.90 7.90
N PRO A 230 -15.59 8.71 7.98
CA PRO A 230 -16.25 8.26 9.21
C PRO A 230 -16.01 6.79 9.56
N ASN A 231 -15.48 5.97 8.63
CA ASN A 231 -15.28 4.54 8.82
C ASN A 231 -13.82 4.13 8.56
N ALA A 232 -12.85 4.94 8.98
CA ALA A 232 -11.44 4.61 8.80
C ALA A 232 -10.99 3.53 9.78
N VAL A 233 -10.08 2.66 9.35
CA VAL A 233 -9.43 1.69 10.25
C VAL A 233 -7.95 2.03 10.37
N GLU A 234 -7.53 2.36 11.59
CA GLU A 234 -6.14 2.60 11.93
C GLU A 234 -5.51 1.30 12.41
N THR A 235 -4.38 0.92 11.81
CA THR A 235 -3.59 -0.27 12.21
C THR A 235 -2.26 0.18 12.76
N VAL A 236 -1.99 -0.13 14.02
CA VAL A 236 -0.70 0.12 14.69
C VAL A 236 0.01 -1.22 14.88
N VAL A 237 1.22 -1.33 14.35
CA VAL A 237 2.07 -2.52 14.55
C VAL A 237 3.10 -2.18 15.62
N LEU A 238 3.20 -3.02 16.64
CA LEU A 238 4.20 -2.92 17.70
C LEU A 238 5.16 -4.10 17.59
N SER A 239 6.45 -3.85 17.74
CA SER A 239 7.47 -4.86 17.92
C SER A 239 7.95 -4.89 19.37
N ARG A 240 8.35 -6.05 19.84
CA ARG A 240 8.94 -6.21 21.16
C ARG A 240 10.38 -5.69 21.18
N GLU A 241 10.63 -4.67 21.99
CA GLU A 241 11.95 -4.10 22.30
C GLU A 241 12.12 -4.18 23.82
N GLN A 242 12.58 -5.33 24.31
CA GLN A 242 12.53 -5.67 25.74
C GLN A 242 13.12 -4.56 26.63
N PRO A 243 12.44 -4.20 27.74
CA PRO A 243 11.20 -4.78 28.27
C PRO A 243 9.90 -4.21 27.65
N TYR A 244 9.98 -3.34 26.65
CA TYR A 244 8.87 -2.53 26.14
C TYR A 244 8.30 -3.04 24.80
N TRP A 245 7.10 -2.57 24.47
CA TRP A 245 6.56 -2.63 23.11
C TRP A 245 6.74 -1.26 22.47
N ARG A 246 7.20 -1.24 21.22
CA ARG A 246 7.43 -0.01 20.47
C ARG A 246 6.75 -0.07 19.11
N VAL A 247 6.22 1.05 18.65
CA VAL A 247 5.56 1.13 17.34
C VAL A 247 6.58 0.90 16.23
N SER A 248 6.32 -0.08 15.37
CA SER A 248 7.16 -0.47 14.23
C SER A 248 6.48 -0.23 12.88
N GLY A 249 5.19 0.11 12.89
CA GLY A 249 4.43 0.48 11.69
C GLY A 249 3.08 1.10 12.01
N TYR A 250 2.56 1.89 11.08
CA TYR A 250 1.25 2.54 11.19
C TYR A 250 0.60 2.73 9.83
N PHE A 251 -0.71 2.46 9.74
CA PHE A 251 -1.49 2.48 8.50
C PHE A 251 -2.93 2.95 8.76
N ILE A 252 -3.53 3.63 7.79
CA ILE A 252 -4.96 4.00 7.82
C ILE A 252 -5.61 3.54 6.51
N ARG A 253 -6.75 2.86 6.60
CA ARG A 253 -7.57 2.46 5.44
C ARG A 253 -8.97 3.02 5.47
#